data_AF-A0A376RH05-F1
#
_entry.id   AF-A0A376RH05-F1
#
_cell.length_a   1.000
_cell.length_b   1.000
_cell.length_c   1.000
_cell.angle_alpha   90.00
_cell.angle_beta   90.00
_cell.angle_gamma   90.00
#
_symmetry.space_group_name_H-M   'P 1'
#
loop_
_entity.id
_entity.type
_entity.pdbx_description
1 polymer ?
#
loop_
_entity_poly.entity_id
_entity_poly.type
_entity_poly.pdbx_seq_one_letter_code
_entity_poly.pdbx_strand_id
1 'polypeptide(L)'
;MIEILHEYWKPLLWTDGYRFTGVAITLWLLILSVVIGGVLALFLAIGRVSSNKYIQFPIWLFTYIFRGTPLYVQLLVFYSGMYTLEIVKGTEFLNAFFRSGLNWYRAGADA
;
A
#
# COMPACT_ATOMS: atom_id res chain seq x y z
N MET A 1 21.23 -19.48 0.19
CA MET A 1 20.74 -18.50 -0.81
C MET A 1 20.09 -19.19 -2.01
N ILE A 2 20.71 -20.21 -2.61
CA ILE A 2 20.13 -21.02 -3.68
C ILE A 2 18.91 -21.86 -3.23
N GLU A 3 18.89 -22.28 -1.97
CA GLU A 3 17.75 -23.03 -1.38
C GLU A 3 16.45 -22.23 -1.35
N ILE A 4 16.50 -20.94 -0.99
CA ILE A 4 15.35 -20.04 -1.02
C ILE A 4 14.77 -19.96 -2.44
N LEU A 5 15.64 -19.83 -3.45
CA LEU A 5 15.17 -19.79 -4.84
C LEU A 5 14.47 -21.11 -5.22
N HIS A 6 14.99 -22.26 -4.81
CA HIS A 6 14.37 -23.57 -5.07
C HIS A 6 13.04 -23.79 -4.36
N GLU A 7 12.81 -23.13 -3.22
CA GLU A 7 11.59 -23.25 -2.43
C GLU A 7 10.47 -22.32 -2.92
N TYR A 8 10.80 -21.08 -3.32
CA TYR A 8 9.80 -20.05 -3.62
C TYR A 8 9.53 -19.81 -5.12
N TRP A 9 10.32 -20.36 -6.04
CA TRP A 9 10.10 -20.14 -7.48
C TRP A 9 8.81 -20.76 -8.01
N LYS A 10 8.40 -21.94 -7.51
CA LYS A 10 7.17 -22.61 -7.98
C LYS A 10 5.92 -21.82 -7.59
N PRO A 11 5.69 -21.40 -6.32
CA PRO A 11 4.51 -20.59 -5.97
C PRO A 11 4.46 -19.21 -6.64
N LEU A 12 5.62 -18.69 -7.06
CA LEU A 12 5.69 -17.41 -7.76
C LEU A 12 5.06 -17.48 -9.17
N LEU A 13 5.29 -18.58 -9.89
CA LEU A 13 4.95 -18.74 -11.31
C LEU A 13 3.84 -19.77 -11.57
N TRP A 14 3.76 -20.80 -10.74
CA TRP A 14 2.88 -21.96 -10.91
C TRP A 14 1.72 -21.92 -9.91
N THR A 15 0.51 -22.23 -10.38
CA THR A 15 -0.69 -22.34 -9.54
C THR A 15 -1.29 -23.74 -9.65
N ASP A 16 -1.70 -24.30 -8.52
CA ASP A 16 -2.38 -25.60 -8.42
C ASP A 16 -3.90 -25.47 -8.66
N GLY A 17 -4.38 -24.35 -9.23
CA GLY A 17 -5.77 -24.10 -9.58
C GLY A 17 -6.64 -23.52 -8.45
N TYR A 18 -6.19 -23.56 -7.19
CA TYR A 18 -6.92 -23.05 -6.02
C TYR A 18 -6.48 -21.66 -5.52
N ARG A 19 -5.27 -21.19 -5.88
CA ARG A 19 -4.68 -19.93 -5.36
C ARG A 19 -4.05 -19.12 -6.49
N PHE A 20 -4.17 -17.79 -6.46
CA PHE A 20 -3.46 -16.93 -7.42
C PHE A 20 -1.94 -17.00 -7.22
N THR A 21 -1.18 -16.95 -8.32
CA THR A 21 0.29 -16.93 -8.27
C THR A 21 0.80 -15.60 -7.71
N GLY A 22 2.03 -15.60 -7.17
CA GLY A 22 2.65 -14.36 -6.68
C GLY A 22 2.72 -13.28 -7.75
N VAL A 23 3.13 -13.64 -8.98
CA VAL A 23 3.17 -12.71 -10.12
C VAL A 23 1.77 -12.18 -10.46
N ALA A 24 0.75 -13.03 -10.46
CA ALA A 24 -0.62 -12.60 -10.75
C ALA A 24 -1.10 -11.57 -9.72
N ILE A 25 -0.88 -11.80 -8.42
CA ILE A 25 -1.28 -10.86 -7.36
C ILE A 25 -0.52 -9.54 -7.49
N THR A 26 0.80 -9.57 -7.69
CA THR A 26 1.60 -8.35 -7.86
C THR A 26 1.14 -7.55 -9.07
N LEU A 27 0.88 -8.21 -10.20
CA LEU A 27 0.40 -7.54 -11.41
C LEU A 27 -0.99 -6.93 -11.19
N TRP A 28 -1.86 -7.63 -10.45
CA TRP A 28 -3.20 -7.15 -10.16
C TRP A 28 -3.21 -5.94 -9.23
N LEU A 29 -2.39 -5.98 -8.17
CA LEU A 29 -2.18 -4.85 -7.28
C LEU A 29 -1.54 -3.67 -8.03
N LEU A 30 -0.57 -3.93 -8.91
CA LEU A 30 0.09 -2.90 -9.71
C LEU A 30 -0.91 -2.19 -10.63
N ILE A 31 -1.68 -2.94 -11.41
CA ILE A 31 -2.64 -2.37 -12.36
C ILE A 31 -3.68 -1.53 -11.61
N LEU A 32 -4.28 -2.08 -10.55
CA LEU A 32 -5.27 -1.35 -9.76
C LEU A 32 -4.68 -0.08 -9.12
N SER A 33 -3.47 -0.17 -8.57
CA SER A 33 -2.80 0.97 -7.94
C SER A 33 -2.48 2.08 -8.95
N VAL A 34 -1.96 1.72 -10.13
CA VAL A 34 -1.62 2.69 -11.19
C VAL A 34 -2.86 3.34 -11.77
N VAL A 35 -3.93 2.57 -12.01
CA VAL A 35 -5.17 3.11 -12.57
C VAL A 35 -5.82 4.09 -11.59
N ILE A 36 -6.04 3.68 -10.33
CA ILE A 36 -6.69 4.52 -9.34
C ILE A 36 -5.82 5.73 -9.01
N GLY A 37 -4.53 5.51 -8.75
CA GLY A 37 -3.57 6.58 -8.46
C GLY A 37 -3.41 7.56 -9.63
N GLY A 38 -3.39 7.05 -10.86
CA GLY A 38 -3.28 7.85 -12.07
C GLY A 38 -4.50 8.73 -12.32
N VAL A 39 -5.71 8.20 -12.13
CA VAL A 39 -6.95 8.99 -12.24
C VAL A 39 -6.98 10.10 -11.20
N LEU A 40 -6.65 9.80 -9.93
CA LEU A 40 -6.57 10.82 -8.88
C LEU A 40 -5.49 11.86 -9.15
N ALA A 41 -4.31 11.42 -9.62
CA ALA A 41 -3.23 12.31 -9.98
C ALA A 41 -3.61 13.26 -11.12
N LEU A 42 -4.40 12.81 -12.09
CA LEU A 42 -4.91 13.65 -13.18
C LEU A 42 -5.78 14.79 -12.65
N PHE A 43 -6.78 14.48 -11.81
CA PHE A 43 -7.64 15.51 -11.22
C PHE A 43 -6.85 16.52 -10.37
N LEU A 44 -5.90 16.04 -9.56
CA LEU A 44 -5.04 16.90 -8.76
C LEU A 44 -4.12 17.76 -9.64
N ALA A 45 -3.59 17.22 -10.74
CA ALA A 45 -2.75 17.97 -11.67
C ALA A 45 -3.51 19.12 -12.32
N ILE A 46 -4.76 18.89 -12.74
CA ILE A 46 -5.63 19.94 -13.29
C ILE A 46 -5.86 21.05 -12.24
N GLY A 47 -6.19 20.67 -11.00
CA GLY A 47 -6.37 21.62 -9.90
C GLY A 47 -5.11 22.44 -9.57
N ARG A 48 -3.92 21.85 -9.74
CA ARG A 48 -2.63 22.51 -9.47
C ARG A 48 -2.30 23.65 -10.44
N VAL A 49 -2.80 23.59 -11.67
CA VAL A 49 -2.55 24.61 -12.72
C VAL A 49 -3.52 25.80 -12.59
N SER A 50 -4.54 25.68 -11.73
CA SER A 50 -5.49 26.78 -11.48
C SER A 50 -4.79 28.03 -10.93
N SER A 51 -5.18 29.21 -11.43
CA SER A 51 -4.68 30.51 -10.97
C SER A 51 -5.09 30.84 -9.53
N ASN A 52 -6.04 30.09 -8.95
CA ASN A 52 -6.49 30.31 -7.59
C ASN A 52 -5.53 29.69 -6.56
N LYS A 53 -4.76 30.55 -5.89
CA LYS A 53 -3.79 30.18 -4.85
C LYS A 53 -4.39 29.33 -3.72
N TYR A 54 -5.67 29.52 -3.40
CA TYR A 54 -6.36 28.74 -2.35
C TYR A 54 -6.58 27.28 -2.73
N ILE A 55 -6.62 26.95 -4.03
CA ILE A 55 -6.76 25.58 -4.53
C ILE A 55 -5.38 24.99 -4.82
N GLN A 56 -4.49 25.80 -5.41
CA GLN A 56 -3.14 25.37 -5.77
C GLN A 56 -2.30 25.01 -4.54
N PHE A 57 -2.36 25.81 -3.46
CA PHE A 57 -1.55 25.61 -2.26
C PHE A 57 -1.81 24.26 -1.56
N PRO A 58 -3.05 23.85 -1.23
CA PRO A 58 -3.28 22.55 -0.60
C PRO A 58 -2.89 21.38 -1.50
N ILE A 59 -3.10 21.48 -2.82
CA ILE A 59 -2.66 20.44 -3.76
C ILE A 59 -1.13 20.37 -3.82
N TRP A 60 -0.46 21.52 -3.83
CA TRP A 60 1.01 21.58 -3.77
C TRP A 60 1.54 20.92 -2.49
N LEU A 61 0.98 21.29 -1.33
CA LEU A 61 1.37 20.74 -0.04
C LEU A 61 1.15 19.22 0.03
N PHE A 62 -0.03 18.75 -0.41
CA PHE A 62 -0.34 17.33 -0.52
C PHE A 62 0.70 16.60 -1.38
N THR A 63 0.92 17.06 -2.62
CA THR A 63 1.90 16.40 -3.50
C THR A 63 3.34 16.48 -2.97
N TYR A 64 3.69 17.53 -2.24
CA TYR A 64 5.02 17.68 -1.63
C TYR A 64 5.23 16.66 -0.51
N ILE A 65 4.27 16.49 0.40
CA ILE A 65 4.36 15.51 1.50
C ILE A 65 4.41 14.08 0.95
N PHE A 66 3.51 13.73 0.03
CA PHE A 66 3.43 12.37 -0.53
C PHE A 66 4.64 12.00 -1.40
N ARG A 67 5.33 12.97 -2.00
CA ARG A 67 6.57 12.72 -2.77
C ARG A 67 7.83 12.85 -1.92
N GLY A 68 7.78 13.60 -0.83
CA GLY A 68 8.90 13.83 0.09
C GLY A 68 9.01 12.79 1.21
N THR A 69 7.98 11.97 1.43
CA THR A 69 8.00 10.89 2.42
C THR A 69 8.26 9.53 1.76
N PRO A 70 9.13 8.67 2.32
CA PRO A 70 9.34 7.32 1.79
C PRO A 70 8.05 6.50 1.79
N LEU A 71 7.78 5.76 0.71
CA LEU A 71 6.58 4.92 0.58
C LEU A 71 6.42 3.94 1.74
N TYR A 72 7.52 3.36 2.21
CA TYR A 72 7.51 2.46 3.36
C TYR A 72 6.95 3.13 4.63
N VAL A 73 7.34 4.38 4.88
CA VAL A 73 6.82 5.16 6.03
C VAL A 73 5.33 5.45 5.85
N GLN A 74 4.89 5.78 4.64
CA GLN A 74 3.46 5.98 4.36
C GLN A 74 2.65 4.72 4.69
N LEU A 75 3.09 3.57 4.18
CA LEU A 75 2.47 2.27 4.47
C LEU A 75 2.43 1.99 5.97
N LEU A 76 3.53 2.22 6.68
CA LEU A 76 3.62 2.02 8.13
C LEU A 76 2.64 2.91 8.90
N VAL A 77 2.55 4.20 8.54
CA VAL A 77 1.63 5.16 9.17
C VAL A 77 0.18 4.80 8.88
N PHE A 78 -0.17 4.46 7.64
CA PHE A 78 -1.52 4.00 7.30
C PHE A 78 -1.88 2.72 8.06
N TYR A 79 -0.94 1.78 8.12
CA TYR A 79 -1.16 0.48 8.75
C TYR A 79 -1.35 0.60 10.27
N SER A 80 -0.44 1.29 10.96
CA SER A 80 -0.50 1.51 12.41
C SER A 80 -1.62 2.48 12.81
N GLY A 81 -1.85 3.52 12.02
CA GLY A 81 -2.89 4.52 12.25
C GLY A 81 -4.29 3.93 12.10
N MET A 82 -4.54 3.13 11.06
CA MET A 82 -5.84 2.48 10.86
C MET A 82 -6.19 1.49 11.96
N TYR A 83 -5.23 0.71 12.46
CA TYR A 83 -5.47 -0.23 13.58
C TYR A 83 -5.93 0.47 14.87
N THR A 84 -5.59 1.74 15.05
CA THR A 84 -5.95 2.52 16.24
C THR A 84 -7.45 2.90 16.27
N LEU A 85 -8.10 2.97 15.11
CA LEU A 85 -9.51 3.34 14.97
C LEU A 85 -10.45 2.26 15.54
N GLU A 86 -11.40 2.65 16.39
CA GLU A 86 -12.33 1.71 17.04
C GLU A 86 -13.22 0.93 16.05
N ILE A 87 -13.55 1.53 14.91
CA ILE A 87 -14.29 0.90 13.80
C ILE A 87 -13.54 -0.32 13.25
N VAL A 88 -12.21 -0.26 13.23
CA VAL A 88 -11.35 -1.35 12.75
C VAL A 88 -11.28 -2.48 13.78
N LYS A 89 -11.30 -2.15 15.07
CA LYS A 89 -11.31 -3.14 16.16
C LYS A 89 -12.61 -3.92 16.25
N GLY A 90 -13.74 -3.26 15.94
CA GLY A 90 -15.07 -3.86 15.97
C GLY A 90 -15.38 -4.78 14.78
N THR A 91 -14.62 -4.68 13.69
CA THR A 91 -14.77 -5.56 12.51
C THR A 91 -13.74 -6.68 12.58
N GLU A 92 -14.18 -7.91 12.87
CA GLU A 92 -13.28 -9.06 13.13
C GLU A 92 -12.27 -9.33 12.00
N PHE A 93 -12.70 -9.22 10.75
CA PHE A 93 -11.83 -9.36 9.57
C PHE A 93 -10.74 -8.27 9.50
N LEU A 94 -11.12 -7.02 9.74
CA LEU A 94 -10.22 -5.88 9.61
C LEU A 94 -9.21 -5.88 10.77
N ASN A 95 -9.67 -6.19 11.97
CA ASN A 95 -8.82 -6.41 13.14
C ASN A 95 -7.77 -7.52 12.88
N ALA A 96 -8.18 -8.67 12.35
CA ALA A 96 -7.27 -9.77 12.04
C ALA A 96 -6.22 -9.39 10.99
N PHE A 97 -6.63 -8.71 9.91
CA PHE A 97 -5.73 -8.21 8.86
C PHE A 97 -4.66 -7.26 9.44
N PHE A 98 -5.09 -6.22 10.17
CA PHE A 98 -4.17 -5.25 10.77
C PHE A 98 -3.36 -5.77 11.97
N ARG A 99 -3.77 -6.88 12.61
CA ARG A 99 -2.95 -7.53 13.63
C ARG A 99 -1.83 -8.38 13.01
N SER A 100 -2.13 -9.08 11.91
CA SER A 100 -1.19 -9.99 11.27
C SER A 100 0.09 -9.31 10.78
N GLY A 101 -0.01 -8.18 10.08
CA GLY A 101 1.15 -7.40 9.63
C GLY A 101 1.85 -6.62 10.75
N LEU A 102 1.17 -6.27 11.86
CA LEU A 102 1.81 -5.58 12.99
C LEU A 102 2.76 -6.52 13.74
N ASN A 103 2.36 -7.78 13.85
CA ASN A 103 3.18 -8.83 14.46
C ASN A 103 4.48 -9.04 13.67
N TRP A 104 4.43 -9.03 12.34
CA TRP A 104 5.63 -9.10 11.50
C TRP A 104 6.57 -7.91 11.67
N TYR A 105 6.02 -6.69 11.80
CA TYR A 105 6.83 -5.50 12.07
C TYR A 105 7.54 -5.57 13.44
N ARG A 106 6.85 -6.02 14.48
CA ARG A 106 7.45 -6.18 15.82
C ARG A 106 8.50 -7.29 15.84
N ALA A 107 8.20 -8.44 15.25
CA ALA A 107 9.14 -9.56 15.17
C ALA A 107 10.45 -9.21 14.42
N GLY A 108 10.40 -8.29 13.45
CA GLY A 108 11.60 -7.79 12.76
C GLY A 108 12.33 -6.63 13.46
N ALA A 109 11.75 -6.03 14.51
CA ALA A 109 12.40 -5.02 15.35
C ALA A 109 13.11 -5.64 16.57
N ASP A 110 12.69 -6.85 16.96
CA ASP A 110 13.22 -7.63 18.08
C ASP A 110 14.31 -8.65 17.67
N ALA A 111 14.66 -8.71 16.38
CA ALA A 111 15.67 -9.60 15.77
C ALA A 111 16.89 -8.80 15.26
#